data_AF-A0A960H6P1-F1
#
_entry.id   AF-A0A960H6P1-F1
#
_cell.length_a   1.000
_cell.length_b   1.000
_cell.length_c   1.000
_cell.angle_alpha   90.00
_cell.angle_beta   90.00
_cell.angle_gamma   90.00
#
_symmetry.space_group_name_H-M   'P 1'
#
loop_
_entity.id
_entity.type
_entity.pdbx_description
1 polymer ?
#
loop_
_entity_poly.entity_id
_entity_poly.type
_entity_poly.pdbx_seq_one_letter_code
_entity_poly.pdbx_strand_id
1 'polypeptide(L)'
;MRITVFGASGQIGSQVCALVRSEGHEVVEASRNTGVDVLSGVGVADSLRDAHVLVDVLNSPSFDDGPVLEFFSTATRNLIDAARAAGVAHYVALSIVGDTGLPDSGYMRAKVAQETLIEAS
;
A
#
# COMPACT_ATOMS: atom_id res chain seq x y z
N MET A 1 17.07 2.73 -7.63
CA MET A 1 16.47 3.16 -6.34
C MET A 1 16.17 1.94 -5.49
N ARG A 2 15.92 2.11 -4.19
CA ARG A 2 15.35 1.06 -3.33
C ARG A 2 13.86 1.30 -3.18
N ILE A 3 13.05 0.34 -3.61
CA ILE A 3 11.58 0.46 -3.69
C ILE A 3 10.95 -0.65 -2.85
N THR A 4 10.08 -0.27 -1.92
CA THR A 4 9.33 -1.22 -1.11
C THR A 4 7.93 -1.37 -1.68
N VAL A 5 7.53 -2.59 -2.02
CA VAL A 5 6.23 -2.90 -2.63
C VAL A 5 5.37 -3.63 -1.60
N PHE A 6 4.31 -2.99 -1.11
CA PHE A 6 3.32 -3.59 -0.22
C PHE A 6 2.24 -4.31 -1.02
N GLY A 7 1.91 -5.53 -0.63
CA GLY A 7 1.09 -6.42 -1.46
C GLY A 7 1.92 -7.16 -2.53
N ALA A 8 3.24 -7.26 -2.33
CA ALA A 8 4.18 -7.84 -3.30
C ALA A 8 3.84 -9.28 -3.75
N SER A 9 3.23 -10.08 -2.87
CA SER A 9 2.82 -11.45 -3.21
C SER A 9 1.52 -11.54 -4.02
N GLY A 10 0.83 -10.42 -4.22
CA GLY A 10 -0.44 -10.35 -4.96
C GLY A 10 -0.27 -10.33 -6.47
N GLN A 11 -1.38 -10.38 -7.19
CA GLN A 11 -1.40 -10.38 -8.66
C GLN A 11 -0.67 -9.16 -9.24
N ILE A 12 -0.98 -7.96 -8.76
CA ILE A 12 -0.33 -6.73 -9.25
C ILE A 12 1.07 -6.57 -8.66
N GLY A 13 1.23 -6.82 -7.35
CA GLY A 13 2.53 -6.67 -6.68
C GLY A 13 3.64 -7.52 -7.29
N SER A 14 3.37 -8.78 -7.63
CA SER A 14 4.39 -9.67 -8.22
C SER A 14 4.88 -9.16 -9.59
N GLN A 15 3.99 -8.58 -10.38
CA GLN A 15 4.32 -7.97 -11.66
C GLN A 15 5.13 -6.67 -11.47
N VAL A 16 4.71 -5.81 -10.53
CA VAL A 16 5.46 -4.59 -10.18
C VAL A 16 6.87 -4.93 -9.72
N CYS A 17 7.03 -5.91 -8.82
CA CYS A 17 8.34 -6.36 -8.35
C CYS A 17 9.23 -6.86 -9.51
N ALA A 18 8.67 -7.62 -10.45
CA ALA A 18 9.40 -8.09 -11.63
C ALA A 18 9.87 -6.93 -12.52
N LEU A 19 8.98 -5.96 -12.80
CA LEU A 19 9.30 -4.79 -13.61
C LEU A 19 10.37 -3.91 -12.96
N VAL A 20 10.19 -3.54 -11.69
CA VAL A 20 11.16 -2.73 -10.94
C VAL A 20 12.54 -3.38 -10.93
N ARG A 21 12.59 -4.70 -10.73
CA ARG A 21 13.85 -5.46 -10.78
C ARG A 21 14.47 -5.47 -12.19
N SER A 22 13.65 -5.61 -13.23
CA SER A 22 14.14 -5.59 -14.62
C SER A 22 14.75 -4.24 -15.03
N GLU A 23 14.28 -3.15 -14.43
CA GLU A 23 14.84 -1.79 -14.59
C GLU A 23 16.08 -1.53 -13.71
N GLY A 24 16.62 -2.57 -13.06
CA GLY A 24 17.86 -2.48 -12.27
C GLY A 24 17.70 -1.77 -10.92
N HIS A 25 16.49 -1.69 -10.39
CA HIS A 25 16.24 -1.17 -9.04
C HIS A 25 16.21 -2.28 -7.99
N GLU A 26 16.54 -1.92 -6.75
CA GLU A 26 16.38 -2.82 -5.62
C GLU A 26 14.90 -2.86 -5.20
N VAL A 27 14.37 -4.07 -4.99
CA VAL A 27 12.99 -4.30 -4.58
C VAL A 27 12.96 -4.96 -3.21
N VAL A 28 12.24 -4.36 -2.28
CA VAL A 28 11.84 -4.97 -1.00
C VAL A 28 10.40 -5.43 -1.13
N GLU A 29 10.19 -6.75 -1.11
CA GLU A 29 8.87 -7.36 -1.25
C GLU A 29 8.18 -7.45 0.11
N ALA A 30 7.21 -6.57 0.37
CA ALA A 30 6.48 -6.51 1.63
C ALA A 30 5.11 -7.21 1.51
N SER A 31 4.94 -8.28 2.27
CA SER A 31 3.71 -9.06 2.37
C SER A 31 3.68 -9.86 3.68
N ARG A 32 2.52 -10.41 4.05
CA ARG A 32 2.42 -11.30 5.21
C ARG A 32 3.36 -12.51 5.12
N ASN A 33 3.57 -13.03 3.91
CA ASN A 33 4.47 -14.16 3.68
C ASN A 33 5.95 -13.81 3.89
N THR A 34 6.29 -12.52 3.83
CA THR A 34 7.63 -11.99 4.14
C THR A 34 7.72 -11.38 5.53
N GLY A 35 6.70 -11.61 6.38
CA GLY A 35 6.67 -11.14 7.77
C GLY A 35 6.21 -9.70 7.95
N VAL A 36 5.62 -9.08 6.92
CA VAL A 36 5.11 -7.70 6.97
C VAL A 36 3.59 -7.70 7.04
N ASP A 37 3.05 -7.12 8.10
CA ASP A 37 1.62 -6.94 8.32
C ASP A 37 1.29 -5.46 8.50
N VAL A 38 0.57 -4.92 7.53
CA VAL A 38 0.20 -3.50 7.45
C VAL A 38 -0.93 -3.11 8.40
N LEU A 39 -1.70 -4.07 8.93
CA LEU A 39 -2.74 -3.78 9.91
C LEU A 39 -2.15 -3.66 11.31
N SER A 40 -1.29 -4.61 11.70
CA SER A 40 -0.60 -4.57 12.99
C SER A 40 0.63 -3.66 13.01
N GLY A 41 1.15 -3.28 11.83
CA GLY A 41 2.39 -2.50 11.68
C GLY A 41 3.68 -3.34 11.78
N VAL A 42 3.56 -4.63 12.08
CA VAL A 42 4.71 -5.54 12.21
C VAL A 42 5.50 -5.59 10.89
N GLY A 43 6.81 -5.38 10.98
CA GLY A 43 7.73 -5.43 9.83
C GLY A 43 7.63 -4.24 8.86
N VAL A 44 6.68 -3.32 9.03
CA VAL A 44 6.47 -2.19 8.10
C VAL A 44 7.66 -1.25 8.12
N ALA A 45 8.07 -0.76 9.29
CA ALA A 45 9.20 0.17 9.42
C ALA A 45 10.51 -0.43 8.88
N ASP A 46 10.78 -1.70 9.20
CA ASP A 46 11.97 -2.41 8.71
C ASP A 46 11.98 -2.58 7.19
N SER A 47 10.82 -2.81 6.58
CA SER A 47 10.69 -2.94 5.13
C SER A 47 10.93 -1.60 4.40
N LEU A 48 10.78 -0.47 5.10
CA LEU A 48 10.95 0.88 4.56
C LEU A 48 12.32 1.50 4.83
N ARG A 49 13.20 0.79 5.53
CA ARG A 49 14.58 1.25 5.76
C ARG A 49 15.28 1.53 4.44
N ASP A 50 15.81 2.74 4.31
CA ASP A 50 16.51 3.27 3.12
C ASP A 50 15.65 3.29 1.84
N ALA A 51 14.33 3.09 1.95
CA ALA A 51 13.42 3.09 0.83
C ALA A 51 13.27 4.51 0.26
N HIS A 52 13.44 4.62 -1.05
CA HIS A 52 13.23 5.88 -1.77
C HIS A 52 11.76 6.05 -2.16
N VAL A 53 11.09 4.92 -2.44
CA VAL A 53 9.71 4.86 -2.92
C VAL A 53 8.98 3.75 -2.17
N LEU A 54 7.77 4.05 -1.73
CA LEU A 54 6.77 3.08 -1.27
C LEU A 54 5.74 2.91 -2.39
N VAL A 55 5.47 1.66 -2.77
CA VAL A 55 4.38 1.30 -3.69
C VAL A 55 3.33 0.49 -2.93
N ASP A 56 2.12 1.04 -2.82
CA ASP A 56 0.96 0.42 -2.18
C ASP A 56 0.04 -0.18 -3.24
N VAL A 57 0.05 -1.50 -3.34
CA VAL A 57 -0.87 -2.29 -4.17
C VAL A 57 -1.65 -3.30 -3.33
N LEU A 58 -1.91 -2.95 -2.07
CA LEU A 58 -2.69 -3.77 -1.15
C LEU A 58 -4.13 -3.93 -1.65
N ASN A 59 -4.70 -5.09 -1.35
CA ASN A 59 -6.13 -5.34 -1.51
C ASN A 59 -6.69 -5.92 -0.22
N SER A 60 -7.88 -5.47 0.17
CA SER A 60 -8.58 -6.00 1.33
C SER A 60 -8.97 -7.47 1.10
N PRO A 61 -8.84 -8.35 2.12
CA PRO A 61 -9.33 -9.72 2.05
C PRO A 61 -10.86 -9.83 2.16
N SER A 62 -11.54 -8.76 2.58
CA SER A 62 -13.00 -8.66 2.66
C SER A 62 -13.52 -7.51 1.78
N PHE A 63 -14.72 -7.70 1.23
CA PHE A 63 -15.44 -6.70 0.46
C PHE A 63 -16.61 -6.08 1.25
N ASP A 64 -16.82 -6.50 2.49
CA ASP A 64 -17.89 -5.98 3.34
C ASP A 64 -17.57 -4.54 3.75
N ASP A 65 -18.58 -3.66 3.68
CA ASP A 65 -18.44 -2.20 3.82
C ASP A 65 -17.61 -1.74 5.03
N GLY A 66 -17.85 -2.31 6.22
CA GLY A 66 -17.10 -1.96 7.43
C GLY A 66 -15.66 -2.48 7.38
N PRO A 67 -15.46 -3.80 7.27
CA PRO A 67 -14.13 -4.41 7.20
C PRO A 67 -13.22 -3.85 6.09
N VAL A 68 -13.75 -3.56 4.90
CA VAL A 68 -12.95 -3.00 3.80
C VAL A 68 -12.49 -1.56 4.10
N LEU A 69 -13.38 -0.74 4.68
CA LEU A 69 -13.05 0.63 5.09
C LEU A 69 -12.00 0.64 6.21
N GLU A 70 -12.16 -0.23 7.21
CA GLU A 70 -11.22 -0.38 8.31
C GLU A 70 -9.85 -0.84 7.79
N PHE A 71 -9.82 -1.82 6.88
CA PHE A 71 -8.59 -2.32 6.28
C PHE A 71 -7.80 -1.20 5.59
N PHE A 72 -8.42 -0.51 4.63
CA PHE A 72 -7.72 0.54 3.86
C PHE A 72 -7.35 1.72 4.76
N SER A 73 -8.25 2.17 5.64
CA SER A 73 -7.95 3.29 6.53
C SER A 73 -6.78 2.99 7.48
N THR A 74 -6.75 1.79 8.07
CA THR A 74 -5.71 1.39 9.03
C THR A 74 -4.38 1.15 8.34
N ALA A 75 -4.38 0.36 7.26
CA ALA A 75 -3.17 0.07 6.50
C ALA A 75 -2.53 1.36 5.96
N THR A 76 -3.32 2.25 5.36
CA THR A 76 -2.82 3.51 4.80
C THR A 76 -2.21 4.42 5.86
N ARG A 77 -2.83 4.56 7.04
CA ARG A 77 -2.25 5.35 8.15
C ARG A 77 -0.91 4.79 8.61
N ASN A 78 -0.84 3.48 8.83
CA ASN A 78 0.41 2.82 9.25
C ASN A 78 1.52 3.01 8.20
N LEU A 79 1.19 2.91 6.92
CA LEU A 79 2.15 3.14 5.84
C LEU A 79 2.59 4.60 5.74
N ILE A 80 1.68 5.56 5.88
CA ILE A 80 2.00 7.00 5.87
C ILE A 80 2.96 7.31 7.03
N ASP A 81 2.63 6.89 8.25
CA ASP A 81 3.43 7.19 9.44
C ASP A 81 4.82 6.56 9.33
N ALA A 82 4.91 5.30 8.88
CA ALA A 82 6.19 4.63 8.67
C ALA A 82 7.01 5.25 7.51
N ALA A 83 6.36 5.62 6.41
CA ALA A 83 7.02 6.24 5.27
C ALA A 83 7.60 7.61 5.63
N ARG A 84 6.85 8.44 6.37
CA ARG A 84 7.34 9.72 6.90
C ARG A 84 8.52 9.51 7.85
N ALA A 85 8.41 8.57 8.78
CA ALA A 85 9.47 8.28 9.74
C ALA A 85 10.76 7.80 9.05
N ALA A 86 10.64 7.03 7.97
CA ALA A 86 11.75 6.54 7.17
C ALA A 86 12.30 7.57 6.15
N GLY A 87 11.64 8.71 5.98
CA GLY A 87 12.05 9.73 5.00
C GLY A 87 11.83 9.31 3.54
N VAL A 88 10.83 8.47 3.27
CA VAL A 88 10.48 8.02 1.92
C VAL A 88 10.04 9.23 1.08
N ALA A 89 10.63 9.39 -0.10
CA ALA A 89 10.40 10.56 -0.94
C ALA A 89 9.08 10.48 -1.73
N HIS A 90 8.64 9.27 -2.08
CA HIS A 90 7.45 9.07 -2.90
C HIS A 90 6.56 7.94 -2.37
N TYR A 91 5.27 8.25 -2.21
CA TYR A 91 4.21 7.28 -1.95
C TYR A 91 3.39 7.11 -3.24
N VAL A 92 3.36 5.90 -3.80
CA VAL A 92 2.60 5.56 -5.01
C VAL A 92 1.53 4.55 -4.64
N ALA A 93 0.25 4.91 -4.77
CA ALA A 93 -0.86 4.02 -4.52
C ALA A 93 -1.55 3.59 -5.81
N LEU A 94 -1.96 2.32 -5.87
CA LEU A 94 -2.90 1.84 -6.88
C LEU A 94 -4.33 2.13 -6.43
N SER A 95 -5.04 2.96 -7.19
CA SER A 95 -6.46 3.22 -6.99
C SER A 95 -7.30 2.84 -8.21
N ILE A 96 -8.59 3.21 -8.20
CA ILE A 96 -9.57 2.83 -9.21
C ILE A 96 -10.16 4.08 -9.85
N VAL A 97 -10.06 4.16 -11.18
CA VAL A 97 -10.66 5.26 -11.94
C VAL A 97 -12.18 5.33 -11.69
N GLY A 98 -12.64 6.49 -11.24
CA GLY A 98 -14.07 6.77 -11.04
C GLY A 98 -14.66 6.20 -9.75
N ASP A 99 -13.83 5.88 -8.74
CA ASP A 99 -14.27 5.39 -7.43
C ASP A 99 -15.25 6.34 -6.71
N THR A 100 -15.13 7.65 -6.91
CA THR A 100 -16.10 8.65 -6.40
C THR A 100 -17.50 8.52 -7.00
N GLY A 101 -17.66 7.83 -8.15
CA GLY A 101 -18.92 7.72 -8.90
C GLY A 101 -19.87 6.60 -8.41
N LEU A 102 -19.46 5.80 -7.44
CA LEU A 102 -20.22 4.64 -6.95
C LEU A 102 -20.37 4.67 -5.42
N PRO A 103 -21.13 5.66 -4.87
CA PRO A 103 -21.21 5.90 -3.43
C PRO A 103 -21.85 4.75 -2.66
N ASP A 104 -22.64 3.89 -3.30
CA ASP A 104 -23.26 2.73 -2.64
C ASP A 104 -22.29 1.56 -2.44
N SER A 105 -21.15 1.55 -3.13
CA SER A 105 -20.12 0.52 -2.97
C SER A 105 -19.21 0.84 -1.78
N GLY A 106 -19.25 0.02 -0.71
CA GLY A 106 -18.33 0.19 0.42
C GLY A 106 -16.86 0.05 0.04
N TYR A 107 -16.55 -0.82 -0.93
CA TYR A 107 -15.19 -0.93 -1.46
C TYR A 107 -14.73 0.38 -2.11
N MET A 108 -15.55 1.01 -2.96
CA MET A 108 -15.20 2.28 -3.60
C MET A 108 -15.07 3.40 -2.57
N ARG A 109 -15.97 3.47 -1.58
CA ARG A 109 -15.83 4.42 -0.45
C ARG A 109 -14.52 4.21 0.32
N ALA A 110 -14.07 2.97 0.48
CA ALA A 110 -12.81 2.66 1.14
C ALA A 110 -11.58 3.07 0.30
N LYS A 111 -11.65 2.94 -1.04
CA LYS A 111 -10.60 3.46 -1.95
C LYS A 111 -10.53 4.99 -1.92
N VAL A 112 -11.67 5.67 -1.95
CA VAL A 112 -11.74 7.13 -1.76
C VAL A 112 -11.14 7.54 -0.41
N ALA A 113 -11.40 6.78 0.65
CA ALA A 113 -10.79 7.04 1.96
C ALA A 113 -9.27 6.86 1.95
N GLN A 114 -8.74 5.84 1.27
CA GLN A 114 -7.29 5.67 1.07
C GLN A 114 -6.68 6.86 0.32
N GLU A 115 -7.28 7.29 -0.80
CA GLU A 115 -6.81 8.45 -1.56
C GLU A 115 -6.79 9.71 -0.70
N THR A 116 -7.90 10.00 0.00
CA THR A 116 -8.03 11.18 0.87
C THR A 116 -6.95 11.21 1.96
N LEU A 117 -6.63 10.06 2.55
CA LEU A 117 -5.60 9.97 3.58
C LEU A 117 -4.19 10.23 3.03
N ILE A 118 -3.90 9.76 1.82
CA ILE A 118 -2.60 9.95 1.17
C ILE A 118 -2.44 11.41 0.72
N GLU A 119 -3.48 12.02 0.13
CA GLU A 119 -3.45 13.42 -0.29
C GLU A 119 -3.25 14.41 0.87
N ALA A 120 -3.78 14.06 2.04
CA ALA A 120 -3.63 14.87 3.26
C ALA A 120 -2.28 14.67 3.97
N SER A 121 -1.36 13.86 3.42
CA SER A 121 -0.14 13.41 4.10
C SER A 121 1.13 14.22 3.85
#